data_AF-A0A7G8F700-F1
#
_entry.id   AF-A0A7G8F700-F1
#
_cell.length_a   1.000
_cell.length_b   1.000
_cell.length_c   1.000
_cell.angle_alpha   90.00
_cell.angle_beta   90.00
_cell.angle_gamma   90.00
#
_symmetry.space_group_name_H-M   'P 1'
#
loop_
_entity.id
_entity.type
_entity.pdbx_description
1 polymer ?
#
loop_
_entity_poly.entity_id
_entity_poly.type
_entity_poly.pdbx_seq_one_letter_code
_entity_poly.pdbx_strand_id
1 'polypeptide(L)'
;MSSAVSDFTDAAFEQEVLKASTTVLVDFWAPWCGPCRLMAPLMDWASETYAGRLLVGKLEVDGNPITRDGFKVQGIPTLILFRNGQEIARHEGAIARPQLQAFVDAHL
;
A
#
# COMPACT_ATOMS: atom_id res chain seq x y z
N MET A 1 -7.76 18.28 2.91
CA MET A 1 -7.75 17.47 1.68
C MET A 1 -8.07 16.05 2.10
N SER A 2 -9.06 15.43 1.47
CA SER A 2 -9.67 14.16 1.89
C SER A 2 -8.62 13.05 2.05
N SER A 3 -8.54 12.45 3.24
CA SER A 3 -7.85 11.18 3.47
C SER A 3 -8.65 10.07 2.79
N ALA A 4 -8.34 9.81 1.52
CA ALA A 4 -8.90 8.69 0.77
C ALA A 4 -7.77 7.75 0.40
N VAL A 5 -8.03 6.45 0.43
CA VAL A 5 -7.08 5.45 -0.08
C VAL A 5 -7.02 5.60 -1.60
N SER A 6 -5.84 5.93 -2.14
CA SER A 6 -5.64 6.11 -3.58
C SER A 6 -5.68 4.77 -4.33
N ASP A 7 -6.29 4.76 -5.51
CA ASP A 7 -6.21 3.65 -6.46
C ASP A 7 -5.02 3.85 -7.40
N PHE A 8 -3.92 3.14 -7.15
CA PHE A 8 -2.74 3.19 -7.99
C PHE A 8 -2.85 2.26 -9.19
N THR A 9 -2.20 2.67 -10.29
CA THR A 9 -2.12 1.90 -11.53
C THR A 9 -0.69 1.85 -12.05
N ASP A 10 -0.40 0.89 -12.93
CA ASP A 10 0.90 0.76 -13.60
C ASP A 10 1.34 2.07 -14.27
N ALA A 11 0.41 2.78 -14.91
CA ALA A 11 0.70 4.01 -15.64
C ALA A 11 1.08 5.18 -14.71
N ALA A 12 0.56 5.20 -13.49
CA ALA A 12 0.75 6.29 -12.54
C ALA A 12 1.75 5.97 -11.42
N PHE A 13 2.14 4.70 -11.25
CA PHE A 13 2.91 4.23 -10.10
C PHE A 13 4.23 4.98 -9.91
N GLU A 14 4.96 5.21 -11.00
CA GLU A 14 6.22 5.96 -10.93
C GLU A 14 6.02 7.37 -10.38
N GLN A 15 4.98 8.07 -10.85
CA GLN A 15 4.73 9.46 -10.47
C GLN A 15 4.11 9.58 -9.07
N GLU A 16 3.15 8.71 -8.74
CA GLU A 16 2.36 8.81 -7.51
C GLU A 16 3.02 8.11 -6.32
N VAL A 17 3.83 7.08 -6.56
CA VAL A 17 4.48 6.28 -5.51
C VAL A 17 5.98 6.54 -5.47
N LEU A 18 6.69 6.33 -6.58
CA LEU A 18 8.16 6.37 -6.57
C LEU A 18 8.72 7.80 -6.48
N LYS A 19 8.03 8.77 -7.10
CA LYS A 19 8.39 10.20 -7.04
C LYS A 19 7.66 10.97 -5.94
N ALA A 20 6.93 10.27 -5.07
CA ALA A 20 6.26 10.92 -3.93
C ALA A 20 7.30 11.55 -2.98
N SER A 21 7.00 12.75 -2.51
CA SER A 21 7.79 13.44 -1.49
C SER A 21 7.51 12.94 -0.06
N THR A 22 6.43 12.18 0.12
CA THR A 22 6.05 11.57 1.38
C THR A 22 6.26 10.05 1.33
N THR A 23 6.23 9.40 2.50
CA THR A 23 6.23 7.93 2.55
C THR A 23 4.90 7.43 2.02
N VAL A 24 4.91 6.34 1.24
CA VAL A 24 3.72 5.77 0.61
C VAL A 24 3.53 4.33 1.05
N LEU A 25 2.35 3.99 1.58
CA LEU A 25 1.93 2.61 1.85
C LEU A 25 1.04 2.12 0.70
N VAL A 26 1.38 0.99 0.11
CA VAL A 26 0.62 0.35 -0.97
C VAL A 26 0.15 -1.03 -0.53
N ASP A 27 -1.16 -1.29 -0.60
CA ASP A 27 -1.76 -2.64 -0.51
C ASP A 27 -1.97 -3.25 -1.90
N PHE A 28 -1.24 -4.32 -2.19
CA PHE A 28 -1.41 -5.12 -3.40
C PHE A 28 -2.52 -6.14 -3.16
N TRP A 29 -3.64 -5.99 -3.88
CA TRP A 29 -4.87 -6.72 -3.60
C TRP A 29 -5.56 -7.21 -4.89
N ALA A 30 -6.63 -7.99 -4.73
CA ALA A 30 -7.53 -8.37 -5.82
C ALA A 30 -8.96 -8.62 -5.29
N PRO A 31 -10.03 -8.49 -6.11
CA PRO A 31 -11.41 -8.70 -5.67
C PRO A 31 -11.70 -10.14 -5.22
N TRP A 32 -11.01 -11.12 -5.82
CA TRP A 32 -11.15 -12.53 -5.47
C TRP A 32 -10.36 -12.93 -4.22
N CYS A 33 -9.50 -12.04 -3.69
CA CYS A 33 -8.70 -12.29 -2.51
C CYS A 33 -9.53 -12.10 -1.23
N GLY A 34 -9.90 -13.22 -0.61
CA GLY A 34 -10.63 -13.24 0.66
C GLY A 34 -9.96 -12.44 1.78
N PRO A 35 -8.68 -12.72 2.10
CA PRO A 35 -7.95 -11.99 3.14
C PRO A 35 -7.79 -10.49 2.87
N CYS A 36 -7.73 -10.06 1.61
CA CYS A 36 -7.60 -8.64 1.25
C CYS A 36 -8.79 -7.79 1.73
N ARG A 37 -10.00 -8.38 1.83
CA ARG A 37 -11.17 -7.69 2.39
C ARG A 37 -11.00 -7.27 3.84
N LEU A 38 -10.12 -7.94 4.60
CA LEU A 38 -9.79 -7.55 5.97
C LEU A 38 -8.87 -6.33 6.00
N MET A 39 -8.06 -6.13 4.96
CA MET A 39 -7.12 -5.02 4.88
C MET A 39 -7.79 -3.71 4.48
N ALA A 40 -8.79 -3.73 3.60
CA ALA A 40 -9.48 -2.52 3.14
C ALA A 40 -9.86 -1.51 4.26
N PRO A 41 -10.60 -1.90 5.33
CA PRO A 41 -10.92 -0.95 6.41
C PRO A 41 -9.70 -0.51 7.23
N LEU A 42 -8.61 -1.28 7.24
CA LEU A 42 -7.37 -0.90 7.90
C LEU A 42 -6.57 0.11 7.08
N MET A 43 -6.64 0.02 5.75
CA MET A 43 -6.05 1.00 4.84
C MET A 43 -6.77 2.35 4.96
N ASP A 44 -8.10 2.34 5.05
CA ASP A 44 -8.90 3.55 5.32
C ASP A 44 -8.48 4.18 6.66
N TRP A 45 -8.43 3.37 7.73
CA TRP A 45 -7.98 3.82 9.05
C TRP A 45 -6.55 4.42 9.02
N ALA A 46 -5.63 3.80 8.29
CA ALA A 46 -4.26 4.30 8.15
C ALA A 46 -4.22 5.63 7.38
N SER A 47 -5.01 5.76 6.31
CA SER A 47 -5.11 7.01 5.53
C SER A 47 -5.57 8.18 6.40
N GLU A 48 -6.56 7.94 7.27
CA GLU A 48 -7.06 8.94 8.22
C GLU A 48 -6.04 9.24 9.34
N THR A 49 -5.49 8.20 9.96
CA THR A 49 -4.62 8.31 11.13
C THR A 49 -3.29 9.00 10.82
N TYR A 50 -2.73 8.74 9.64
CA TYR A 50 -1.44 9.26 9.21
C TYR A 50 -1.55 10.36 8.17
N ALA A 51 -2.73 10.99 8.05
CA ALA A 51 -2.97 12.07 7.10
C ALA A 51 -1.89 13.16 7.20
N GLY A 52 -1.29 13.50 6.05
CA GLY A 52 -0.21 14.48 5.95
C GLY A 52 1.20 13.94 6.25
N ARG A 53 1.33 12.73 6.80
CA ARG A 53 2.62 12.04 7.05
C ARG A 53 2.84 10.81 6.18
N LEU A 54 1.75 10.17 5.74
CA LEU A 54 1.75 8.98 4.90
C LEU A 54 0.71 9.14 3.79
N LEU A 55 1.10 8.82 2.57
CA LEU A 55 0.14 8.56 1.50
C LEU A 55 -0.23 7.08 1.54
N VAL A 56 -1.53 6.78 1.52
CA VAL A 56 -2.02 5.40 1.57
C VAL A 56 -2.79 5.10 0.30
N GLY A 57 -2.47 3.98 -0.33
CA GLY A 57 -3.18 3.53 -1.53
C GLY A 57 -3.13 2.03 -1.71
N LYS A 58 -3.76 1.58 -2.78
CA LYS A 58 -3.91 0.18 -3.14
C LYS A 58 -3.68 0.00 -4.63
N LEU A 59 -3.23 -1.19 -5.02
CA LEU A 59 -3.01 -1.56 -6.42
C LEU A 59 -3.63 -2.95 -6.66
N GLU A 60 -4.56 -3.01 -7.62
CA GLU A 60 -5.21 -4.26 -7.99
C GLU A 60 -4.28 -5.05 -8.93
N VAL A 61 -3.92 -6.28 -8.56
CA VAL A 61 -2.80 -6.99 -9.19
C VAL A 61 -3.10 -7.61 -10.55
N ASP A 62 -4.36 -7.86 -10.90
CA ASP A 62 -4.73 -8.44 -12.21
C ASP A 62 -4.65 -7.38 -13.31
N GLY A 63 -5.08 -6.15 -13.02
CA GLY A 63 -5.05 -5.01 -13.93
C GLY A 63 -3.70 -4.30 -14.02
N ASN A 64 -2.76 -4.60 -13.11
CA ASN A 64 -1.48 -3.91 -12.98
C ASN A 64 -0.28 -4.89 -12.89
N PRO A 65 -0.06 -5.72 -13.93
CA PRO A 65 0.95 -6.77 -13.90
C PRO A 65 2.39 -6.22 -13.92
N ILE A 66 2.64 -5.03 -14.49
CA ILE A 66 3.99 -4.48 -14.59
C ILE A 66 4.52 -4.16 -13.19
N THR A 67 3.70 -3.48 -12.38
CA THR A 67 4.07 -3.14 -11.00
C THR A 67 4.10 -4.39 -10.13
N ARG A 68 3.10 -5.27 -10.24
CA ARG A 68 3.07 -6.55 -9.52
C ARG A 68 4.36 -7.35 -9.73
N ASP A 69 4.76 -7.54 -10.98
CA ASP A 69 5.94 -8.33 -11.34
C ASP A 69 7.23 -7.60 -10.99
N GLY A 70 7.28 -6.29 -11.21
CA GLY A 70 8.42 -5.43 -10.86
C GLY A 70 8.77 -5.48 -9.38
N PHE A 71 7.77 -5.52 -8.50
CA PHE A 71 7.95 -5.69 -7.06
C PHE A 71 7.87 -7.14 -6.58
N LYS A 72 7.81 -8.11 -7.52
CA LYS A 72 7.79 -9.55 -7.22
C LYS A 72 6.71 -9.93 -6.22
N VAL A 73 5.51 -9.38 -6.37
CA VAL A 73 4.36 -9.72 -5.53
C VAL A 73 3.82 -11.09 -5.96
N GLN A 74 4.12 -12.11 -5.16
CA GLN A 74 3.75 -13.51 -5.42
C GLN A 74 2.53 -13.99 -4.63
N GLY A 75 2.13 -13.22 -3.61
CA GLY A 75 0.96 -13.48 -2.77
C GLY A 75 0.28 -12.18 -2.40
N ILE A 76 -1.03 -12.24 -2.13
CA ILE A 76 -1.83 -11.10 -1.72
C ILE A 76 -2.70 -11.42 -0.48
N PRO A 77 -2.96 -10.44 0.40
CA PRO A 77 -2.48 -9.06 0.31
C PRO A 77 -0.98 -8.96 0.57
N THR A 78 -0.32 -8.00 -0.07
CA THR A 78 1.07 -7.63 0.24
C THR A 78 1.12 -6.13 0.47
N LEU A 79 1.69 -5.71 1.60
CA LEU A 79 1.85 -4.32 1.97
C LEU A 79 3.29 -3.89 1.74
N ILE A 80 3.50 -2.81 1.00
CA ILE A 80 4.84 -2.28 0.75
C ILE A 80 4.89 -0.80 1.11
N LEU A 81 5.91 -0.40 1.86
CA LEU A 81 6.24 0.99 2.14
C LEU A 81 7.32 1.48 1.21
N PHE A 82 7.07 2.65 0.62
CA PHE A 82 7.97 3.35 -0.27
C PHE A 82 8.40 4.69 0.32
N ARG A 83 9.68 5.02 0.18
CA ARG A 83 10.22 6.34 0.53
C ARG A 83 11.36 6.65 -0.42
N ASN A 84 11.38 7.86 -0.99
CA ASN A 84 12.40 8.30 -1.95
C ASN A 84 12.61 7.32 -3.13
N GLY A 85 11.51 6.76 -3.65
CA GLY A 85 11.54 5.81 -4.76
C GLY A 85 12.04 4.41 -4.43
N GLN A 86 12.25 4.09 -3.16
CA GLN A 86 12.73 2.79 -2.71
C GLN A 86 11.70 2.07 -1.85
N GLU A 87 11.60 0.75 -2.02
CA GLU A 87 10.95 -0.13 -1.04
C GLU A 87 11.78 -0.13 0.25
N ILE A 88 11.19 0.37 1.34
CA ILE A 88 11.85 0.44 2.65
C ILE A 88 11.36 -0.64 3.62
N ALA A 89 10.16 -1.17 3.41
CA ALA A 89 9.61 -2.26 4.20
C ALA A 89 8.51 -3.01 3.44
N ARG A 90 8.36 -4.30 3.75
CA ARG A 90 7.34 -5.18 3.18
C ARG A 90 6.71 -6.05 4.26
N HIS A 91 5.43 -6.31 4.11
CA HIS A 91 4.71 -7.32 4.85
C HIS A 91 3.84 -8.16 3.91
N GLU A 92 3.96 -9.48 3.97
CA GLU A 92 3.15 -10.40 3.16
C GLU A 92 2.05 -11.04 4.01
N GLY A 93 0.82 -11.01 3.50
CA GLY A 93 -0.35 -11.52 4.18
C GLY A 93 -1.14 -10.45 4.94
N ALA A 94 -2.34 -10.83 5.38
CA ALA A 94 -3.21 -9.95 6.13
C ALA A 94 -2.75 -9.84 7.59
N ILE A 95 -2.80 -8.63 8.14
CA ILE A 95 -2.43 -8.33 9.52
C ILE A 95 -3.52 -7.60 10.27
N ALA A 96 -3.54 -7.76 11.59
CA ALA A 96 -4.42 -6.98 12.44
C ALA A 96 -3.89 -5.56 12.65
N ARG A 97 -4.78 -4.65 13.05
CA ARG A 97 -4.50 -3.22 13.19
C ARG A 97 -3.28 -2.89 14.06
N PRO A 98 -3.05 -3.51 15.24
CA PRO A 98 -1.86 -3.20 16.04
C PRO A 98 -0.56 -3.49 15.30
N GLN A 99 -0.53 -4.57 14.51
CA GLN A 99 0.62 -4.92 13.68
C GLN A 99 0.78 -3.97 12.50
N LEU A 100 -0.31 -3.54 11.85
CA LEU A 100 -0.24 -2.52 10.80
C LEU A 100 0.30 -1.20 11.34
N GLN A 101 -0.21 -0.77 12.50
CA GLN A 101 0.25 0.43 13.19
C GLN A 101 1.75 0.34 13.48
N ALA A 102 2.20 -0.75 14.12
CA ALA A 102 3.62 -0.95 14.42
C ALA A 102 4.50 -0.99 13.16
N PHE A 103 4.02 -1.63 12.09
CA PHE A 103 4.70 -1.69 10.80
C PHE A 103 4.90 -0.30 10.19
N VAL A 104 3.88 0.54 10.21
CA VAL A 104 3.93 1.92 9.71
C VAL A 104 4.79 2.81 10.63
N ASP A 105 4.56 2.78 11.94
CA ASP A 105 5.25 3.62 12.93
C ASP A 105 6.76 3.39 12.94
N ALA A 106 7.22 2.16 12.71
CA ALA A 106 8.65 1.84 12.62
C ALA A 106 9.38 2.55 11.46
N HIS A 107 8.62 3.05 10.47
CA HIS A 107 9.15 3.57 9.22
C HIS A 107 8.70 5.00 8.91
N LEU A 108 7.92 5.65 9.77
CA LEU A 108 7.48 7.04 9.62
C LEU A 108 8.38 8.02 10.35
#